data_AF-A0ABD3TE94-F1
#
_entry.id   AF-A0ABD3TE94-F1
#
_cell.length_a   1.000
_cell.length_b   1.000
_cell.length_c   1.000
_cell.angle_alpha   90.00
_cell.angle_beta   90.00
_cell.angle_gamma   90.00
#
_symmetry.space_group_name_H-M   'P 1'
#
loop_
_entity.id
_entity.type
_entity.pdbx_description
1 polymer ?
#
loop_
_entity_poly.entity_id
_entity_poly.type
_entity_poly.pdbx_seq_one_letter_code
_entity_poly.pdbx_strand_id
1 'polypeptide(L)'
;MNGFKYAVHISNEKRRPLNRIQSAKLSSTLGIISREHIPMPVKWTELKEEEIMPAFDFLQMKLDIVGLDREKKMMVLDLLKNRTRSQRYRLHKHFLKHSTTLEAIEDQPKMLSKENWKALCAYWSDPKVQERCEINRNNRSKLSVLHNQGSRAFVTLLNELEEKAGKQLDKIEFFPPTHCTDGKWTTSECEVRYVSIIMI
;
A
#
# COMPACT_ATOMS: atom_id res chain seq x y z
N MET A 1 27.75 -17.79 5.95
CA MET A 1 27.24 -17.32 7.26
C MET A 1 25.75 -17.05 7.13
N ASN A 2 24.89 -17.95 7.59
CA ASN A 2 23.44 -17.70 7.65
C ASN A 2 23.17 -16.79 8.84
N GLY A 3 23.12 -15.48 8.61
CA GLY A 3 22.67 -14.52 9.61
C GLY A 3 21.23 -14.82 10.01
N PHE A 4 20.90 -14.70 11.29
CA PHE A 4 19.53 -14.83 11.79
C PHE A 4 18.61 -13.86 11.02
N LYS A 5 17.65 -14.41 10.28
CA LYS A 5 16.61 -13.62 9.60
C LYS A 5 15.64 -13.09 10.63
N TYR A 6 15.13 -11.87 10.41
CA TYR A 6 14.18 -11.28 11.33
C TYR A 6 12.80 -11.93 11.16
N ALA A 7 12.27 -12.51 12.26
CA ALA A 7 10.98 -13.15 12.27
C ALA A 7 9.83 -12.13 12.17
N VAL A 8 8.87 -12.43 11.29
CA VAL A 8 7.66 -11.64 11.07
C VAL A 8 6.45 -12.54 11.24
N HIS A 9 5.58 -12.16 12.17
CA HIS A 9 4.33 -12.84 12.47
C HIS A 9 3.20 -12.04 11.81
N ILE A 10 2.41 -12.71 10.97
CA ILE A 10 1.22 -12.12 10.34
C ILE A 10 0.00 -12.69 11.06
N SER A 11 -0.84 -11.82 11.62
CA SER A 11 -2.13 -12.23 12.18
C SER A 11 -3.04 -12.73 11.06
N ASN A 12 -3.61 -13.92 11.22
CA ASN A 12 -4.58 -14.44 10.24
C ASN A 12 -5.85 -13.59 10.23
N GLU A 13 -6.34 -13.19 11.42
CA GLU A 13 -7.54 -12.36 11.56
C GLU A 13 -7.34 -10.97 10.95
N LYS A 14 -6.23 -10.28 11.30
CA LYS A 14 -5.99 -8.90 10.84
C LYS A 14 -5.22 -8.81 9.53
N ARG A 15 -4.78 -9.94 8.97
CA ARG A 15 -4.05 -10.11 7.71
C ARG A 15 -2.74 -9.31 7.60
N ARG A 16 -2.18 -8.86 8.73
CA ARG A 16 -0.97 -8.03 8.84
C ARG A 16 -0.20 -8.34 10.13
N PRO A 17 1.11 -7.99 10.20
CA PRO A 17 1.81 -7.95 11.48
C PRO A 17 1.19 -6.92 12.42
N LEU A 18 0.98 -7.30 13.67
CA LEU A 18 0.45 -6.43 14.72
C LEU A 18 1.57 -5.56 15.32
N ASN A 19 2.78 -6.10 15.41
CA ASN A 19 3.94 -5.35 15.84
C ASN A 19 4.37 -4.33 14.76
N ARG A 20 4.55 -3.07 15.18
CA ARG A 20 4.94 -1.96 14.31
C ARG A 20 6.25 -2.18 13.57
N ILE A 21 7.28 -2.71 14.24
CA ILE A 21 8.60 -2.94 13.65
C ILE A 21 8.51 -4.05 12.60
N GLN A 22 7.85 -5.16 12.92
CA GLN A 22 7.62 -6.25 11.96
C GLN A 22 6.85 -5.76 10.72
N SER A 23 5.80 -4.96 10.93
CA SER A 23 5.00 -4.38 9.85
C SER A 23 5.82 -3.45 8.94
N ALA A 24 6.65 -2.58 9.54
CA ALA A 24 7.54 -1.68 8.81
C ALA A 24 8.61 -2.43 8.00
N LYS A 25 9.21 -3.47 8.58
CA LYS A 25 10.20 -4.32 7.90
C LYS A 25 9.59 -5.07 6.73
N LEU A 26 8.47 -5.77 6.94
CA LEU A 26 7.75 -6.45 5.87
C LEU A 26 7.38 -5.47 4.75
N SER A 27 6.80 -4.33 5.10
CA SER A 27 6.42 -3.28 4.15
C SER A 27 7.59 -2.81 3.29
N SER A 28 8.75 -2.60 3.90
CA SER A 28 9.96 -2.11 3.23
C SER A 28 10.55 -3.16 2.30
N THR A 29 10.66 -4.41 2.77
CA THR A 29 11.12 -5.55 1.97
C THR A 29 10.23 -5.79 0.76
N LEU A 30 8.90 -5.83 0.95
CA LEU A 30 7.96 -5.96 -0.17
C LEU A 30 8.02 -4.77 -1.14
N GLY A 31 8.35 -3.57 -0.63
CA GLY A 31 8.60 -2.41 -1.47
C GLY A 31 9.80 -2.58 -2.40
N ILE A 32 10.90 -3.16 -1.90
CA ILE A 32 12.10 -3.49 -2.70
C ILE A 32 11.76 -4.56 -3.73
N ILE A 33 11.17 -5.67 -3.28
CA ILE A 33 10.78 -6.80 -4.14
C ILE A 33 9.86 -6.35 -5.28
N SER A 34 8.84 -5.55 -4.97
CA SER A 34 7.93 -5.01 -5.99
C SER A 34 8.65 -4.18 -7.05
N ARG A 35 9.76 -3.51 -6.73
CA ARG A 35 10.48 -2.63 -7.66
C ARG A 35 11.52 -3.36 -8.50
N GLU A 36 12.17 -4.35 -7.91
CA GLU A 36 13.38 -4.97 -8.47
C GLU A 36 13.13 -6.39 -9.00
N HIS A 37 12.07 -7.05 -8.56
CA HIS A 37 11.88 -8.48 -8.79
C HIS A 37 10.49 -8.87 -9.31
N ILE A 38 9.56 -7.90 -9.43
CA ILE A 38 8.24 -8.14 -10.02
C ILE A 38 8.12 -7.27 -11.29
N PRO A 39 7.84 -7.86 -12.47
CA PRO A 39 7.53 -7.10 -13.67
C PRO A 39 6.36 -6.14 -13.40
N MET A 40 6.40 -4.91 -13.92
CA MET A 40 5.35 -3.94 -13.64
C MET A 40 4.11 -4.20 -14.52
N PRO A 41 2.98 -4.70 -13.99
CA PRO A 41 1.88 -5.04 -14.85
C PRO A 41 0.95 -3.86 -15.10
N VAL A 42 0.32 -3.86 -16.29
CA VAL A 42 -0.81 -2.97 -16.58
C VAL A 42 -1.99 -3.33 -15.67
N LYS A 43 -2.30 -4.62 -15.50
CA LYS A 43 -3.22 -5.11 -14.46
C LYS A 43 -2.60 -6.25 -13.66
N TRP A 44 -2.78 -6.23 -12.34
CA TRP A 44 -2.27 -7.29 -11.46
C TRP A 44 -2.70 -8.70 -11.88
N THR A 45 -3.91 -8.85 -12.42
CA THR A 45 -4.46 -10.13 -12.89
C THR A 45 -3.80 -10.67 -14.16
N GLU A 46 -2.99 -9.85 -14.84
CA GLU A 46 -2.23 -10.26 -16.04
C GLU A 46 -0.86 -10.84 -15.66
N LEU A 47 -0.42 -10.70 -14.41
CA LEU A 47 0.80 -11.37 -13.92
C LEU A 47 0.54 -12.86 -13.75
N LYS A 48 1.44 -13.66 -14.31
CA LYS A 48 1.43 -15.10 -14.14
C LYS A 48 2.08 -15.50 -12.83
N GLU A 49 1.77 -16.71 -12.36
CA GLU A 49 2.29 -17.20 -11.08
C GLU A 49 3.82 -17.30 -11.08
N GLU A 50 4.40 -17.74 -12.20
CA GLU A 50 5.85 -17.82 -12.40
C GLU A 50 6.56 -16.46 -12.34
N GLU A 51 5.87 -15.36 -12.64
CA GLU A 51 6.43 -14.00 -12.54
C GLU A 51 6.40 -13.47 -11.11
N ILE A 52 5.49 -14.01 -10.27
CA ILE A 52 5.32 -13.60 -8.88
C ILE A 52 6.09 -14.51 -7.92
N MET A 53 6.26 -15.79 -8.27
CA MET A 53 6.91 -16.80 -7.43
C MET A 53 8.29 -16.37 -6.90
N PRO A 54 9.17 -15.74 -7.71
CA PRO A 54 10.47 -15.27 -7.23
C PRO A 54 10.35 -14.25 -6.08
N ALA A 55 9.25 -13.49 -6.00
CA ALA A 55 9.01 -12.55 -4.91
C ALA A 55 9.01 -13.24 -3.54
N PHE A 56 8.55 -14.50 -3.45
CA PHE A 56 8.57 -15.27 -2.21
C PHE A 56 9.96 -15.77 -1.87
N ASP A 57 10.78 -16.13 -2.86
CA ASP A 57 12.16 -16.53 -2.64
C ASP A 57 12.97 -15.35 -2.09
N PHE A 58 12.85 -14.17 -2.73
CA PHE A 58 13.49 -12.95 -2.24
C PHE A 58 12.98 -12.53 -0.86
N LEU A 59 11.68 -12.69 -0.59
CA LEU A 59 11.12 -12.42 0.73
C LEU A 59 11.75 -13.33 1.79
N GLN A 60 11.78 -14.64 1.53
CA GLN A 60 12.35 -15.64 2.44
C GLN A 60 13.86 -15.48 2.59
N MET A 61 14.59 -14.93 1.61
CA MET A 61 16.00 -14.59 1.78
C MET A 61 16.23 -13.47 2.80
N LYS A 62 15.27 -12.54 2.95
CA LYS A 62 15.42 -11.34 3.80
C LYS A 62 14.71 -11.44 5.15
N LEU A 63 13.59 -12.15 5.22
CA LEU A 63 12.72 -12.25 6.39
C LEU A 63 12.33 -13.71 6.63
N ASP A 64 12.09 -14.04 7.90
CA ASP A 64 11.49 -15.31 8.28
C ASP A 64 9.99 -15.07 8.54
N ILE A 65 9.14 -15.41 7.57
CA ILE A 65 7.69 -15.29 7.73
C ILE A 65 7.19 -16.52 8.47
N VAL A 66 6.83 -16.34 9.74
CA VAL A 66 6.52 -17.46 10.63
C VAL A 66 5.26 -18.19 10.16
N GLY A 67 5.42 -19.48 9.90
CA GLY A 67 4.34 -20.35 9.42
C GLY A 67 3.78 -19.93 8.05
N LEU A 68 4.64 -19.69 7.06
CA LEU A 68 4.26 -19.30 5.69
C LEU A 68 3.48 -20.40 4.95
N ASP A 69 2.20 -20.54 5.30
CA ASP A 69 1.22 -21.39 4.65
C ASP A 69 0.56 -20.69 3.44
N ARG A 70 -0.39 -21.38 2.80
CA ARG A 70 -1.16 -20.84 1.66
C ARG A 70 -1.89 -19.53 2.02
N GLU A 71 -2.43 -19.42 3.22
CA GLU A 71 -3.21 -18.27 3.65
C GLU A 71 -2.31 -17.03 3.81
N LYS A 72 -1.17 -17.18 4.48
CA LYS A 72 -0.19 -16.10 4.65
C LYS A 72 0.45 -15.71 3.33
N LYS A 73 0.67 -16.66 2.40
CA LYS A 73 1.08 -16.34 1.03
C LYS A 73 0.06 -15.42 0.36
N MET A 74 -1.24 -15.70 0.46
CA MET A 74 -2.27 -14.81 -0.09
C MET A 74 -2.26 -13.42 0.55
N MET A 75 -2.04 -13.32 1.87
CA MET A 75 -1.90 -12.03 2.54
C MET A 75 -0.68 -11.24 2.04
N VAL A 76 0.45 -11.91 1.85
CA VAL A 76 1.67 -11.31 1.29
C VAL A 76 1.43 -10.84 -0.16
N LEU A 77 0.71 -11.61 -0.97
CA LEU A 77 0.32 -11.21 -2.33
C LEU A 77 -0.55 -9.96 -2.33
N ASP A 78 -1.53 -9.85 -1.43
CA ASP A 78 -2.34 -8.63 -1.28
C ASP A 78 -1.47 -7.40 -0.95
N LEU A 79 -0.46 -7.59 -0.09
CA LEU A 79 0.50 -6.53 0.23
C LEU A 79 1.36 -6.15 -0.99
N LEU A 80 1.87 -7.13 -1.74
CA LEU A 80 2.63 -6.90 -2.97
C LEU A 80 1.80 -6.20 -4.04
N LYS A 81 0.55 -6.61 -4.25
CA LYS A 81 -0.40 -5.95 -5.15
C LYS A 81 -0.58 -4.46 -4.84
N ASN A 82 -0.63 -4.12 -3.56
CA ASN A 82 -0.71 -2.71 -3.14
C ASN A 82 0.61 -1.95 -3.40
N ARG A 83 1.76 -2.62 -3.27
CA ARG A 83 3.08 -2.04 -3.57
C ARG A 83 3.26 -1.80 -5.08
N THR A 84 2.89 -2.75 -5.92
CA THR A 84 2.92 -2.57 -7.39
C THR A 84 1.97 -1.47 -7.85
N ARG A 85 0.75 -1.39 -7.29
CA ARG A 85 -0.17 -0.26 -7.55
C ARG A 85 0.45 1.08 -7.19
N SER A 86 1.15 1.16 -6.06
CA SER A 86 1.82 2.40 -5.60
C SER A 86 2.97 2.79 -6.53
N GLN A 87 3.76 1.81 -7.00
CA GLN A 87 4.83 2.05 -7.97
C GLN A 87 4.27 2.48 -9.32
N ARG A 88 3.23 1.80 -9.82
CA ARG A 88 2.53 2.18 -11.05
C ARG A 88 2.00 3.60 -11.00
N TYR A 89 1.51 4.05 -9.83
CA TYR A 89 1.10 5.44 -9.66
C TYR A 89 2.26 6.44 -9.78
N ARG A 90 3.46 6.10 -9.28
CA ARG A 90 4.67 6.94 -9.47
C ARG A 90 5.08 7.01 -10.94
N LEU A 91 4.98 5.89 -11.65
CA LEU A 91 5.23 5.82 -13.08
C LEU A 91 4.18 6.61 -13.88
N HIS A 92 2.91 6.59 -13.45
CA HIS A 92 1.87 7.42 -14.06
C HIS A 92 2.16 8.92 -13.85
N LYS A 93 2.64 9.32 -12.67
CA LYS A 93 3.11 10.69 -12.44
C LYS A 93 4.27 11.07 -13.36
N HIS A 94 5.16 10.13 -13.67
CA HIS A 94 6.23 10.35 -14.65
C HIS A 94 5.66 10.57 -16.05
N PHE A 95 4.77 9.69 -16.50
CA PHE A 95 4.04 9.84 -17.76
C PHE A 95 3.35 11.21 -17.91
N LEU A 96 2.67 11.68 -16.85
CA LEU A 96 1.95 12.96 -16.86
C LEU A 96 2.84 14.21 -16.90
N LYS A 97 4.18 14.08 -16.84
CA LYS A 97 5.09 15.23 -17.05
C LYS A 97 5.25 15.61 -18.51
N HIS A 98 4.84 14.73 -19.42
CA HIS A 98 5.00 14.92 -20.86
C HIS A 98 3.69 15.36 -21.50
N SER A 99 3.79 16.11 -22.59
CA SER A 99 2.61 16.63 -23.29
C SER A 99 2.02 15.59 -24.23
N THR A 100 2.85 14.69 -24.74
CA THR A 100 2.44 13.63 -25.67
C THR A 100 2.88 12.25 -25.19
N THR A 101 2.13 11.22 -25.61
CA THR A 101 2.49 9.82 -25.37
C THR A 101 3.84 9.46 -25.99
N LEU A 102 4.19 10.05 -27.14
CA LEU A 102 5.47 9.80 -27.81
C LEU A 102 6.64 10.32 -26.98
N GLU A 103 6.55 11.56 -26.48
CA GLU A 103 7.55 12.12 -25.56
C GLU A 103 7.71 11.25 -24.30
N ALA A 104 6.59 10.80 -23.72
CA ALA A 104 6.63 9.94 -22.55
C ALA A 104 7.31 8.59 -22.84
N ILE A 105 7.07 8.00 -24.02
CA ILE A 105 7.69 6.72 -24.43
C ILE A 105 9.22 6.86 -24.55
N GLU A 106 9.71 7.99 -25.08
CA GLU A 106 11.14 8.25 -25.20
C GLU A 106 11.82 8.49 -23.83
N ASP A 107 11.13 9.14 -22.88
CA ASP A 107 11.62 9.28 -21.49
C ASP A 107 11.33 8.03 -20.64
N GLN A 108 11.91 6.91 -21.06
CA GLN A 108 11.76 5.61 -20.41
C GLN A 108 12.41 5.58 -19.01
N PRO A 109 11.67 5.20 -17.95
CA PRO A 109 12.26 4.95 -16.63
C PRO A 109 13.28 3.80 -16.66
N LYS A 110 14.47 4.02 -16.10
CA LYS A 110 15.61 3.05 -16.07
C LYS A 110 15.26 1.65 -15.55
N MET A 111 14.23 1.53 -14.73
CA MET A 111 13.86 0.27 -14.06
C MET A 111 12.87 -0.58 -14.85
N LEU A 112 12.43 -0.15 -16.03
CA LEU A 112 11.48 -0.88 -16.89
C LEU A 112 12.13 -1.21 -18.24
N SER A 113 11.68 -2.28 -18.90
CA SER A 113 11.99 -2.51 -20.31
C SER A 113 11.21 -1.55 -21.21
N LYS A 114 11.65 -1.39 -22.46
CA LYS A 114 11.00 -0.52 -23.46
C LYS A 114 9.58 -0.99 -23.74
N GLU A 115 9.40 -2.29 -23.86
CA GLU A 115 8.13 -2.93 -24.17
C GLU A 115 7.14 -2.74 -23.02
N ASN A 116 7.61 -2.90 -21.78
CA ASN A 116 6.77 -2.71 -20.60
C ASN A 116 6.36 -1.25 -20.41
N TRP A 117 7.29 -0.31 -20.62
CA TRP A 117 6.99 1.11 -20.55
C TRP A 117 6.00 1.55 -21.63
N LYS A 118 6.18 1.09 -22.87
CA LYS A 118 5.24 1.32 -23.98
C LYS A 118 3.83 0.80 -23.65
N ALA A 119 3.71 -0.39 -23.07
CA ALA A 119 2.42 -0.95 -22.66
C ALA A 119 1.72 -0.09 -21.60
N LEU A 120 2.47 0.43 -20.61
CA LEU A 120 1.92 1.35 -19.60
C LEU A 120 1.49 2.70 -20.21
N CYS A 121 2.31 3.27 -21.10
CA CYS A 121 1.97 4.51 -21.81
C CYS A 121 0.71 4.34 -22.66
N ALA A 122 0.62 3.25 -23.41
CA ALA A 122 -0.58 2.92 -24.20
C ALA A 122 -1.81 2.79 -23.31
N TYR A 123 -1.69 2.12 -22.15
CA TYR A 123 -2.77 2.01 -21.18
C TYR A 123 -3.25 3.36 -20.66
N TRP A 124 -2.35 4.28 -20.28
CA TRP A 124 -2.77 5.61 -19.78
C TRP A 124 -3.23 6.58 -20.88
N SER A 125 -2.90 6.27 -22.13
CA SER A 125 -3.37 7.04 -23.29
C SER A 125 -4.77 6.61 -23.75
N ASP A 126 -5.29 5.49 -23.24
CA ASP A 126 -6.67 5.05 -23.52
C ASP A 126 -7.68 6.07 -22.93
N PRO A 127 -8.59 6.64 -23.75
CA PRO A 127 -9.59 7.60 -23.28
C PRO A 127 -10.44 7.08 -22.11
N LYS A 128 -10.78 5.79 -22.08
CA LYS A 128 -11.56 5.19 -20.99
C LYS A 128 -10.76 5.16 -19.68
N VAL A 129 -9.44 5.01 -19.78
CA VAL A 129 -8.55 5.07 -18.61
C VAL A 129 -8.44 6.50 -18.12
N GLN A 130 -8.28 7.47 -19.02
CA GLN A 130 -8.21 8.90 -18.69
C GLN A 130 -9.48 9.40 -18.00
N GLU A 131 -10.66 9.09 -18.55
CA GLU A 131 -11.95 9.46 -17.96
C GLU A 131 -12.08 8.93 -16.52
N ARG A 132 -11.77 7.64 -16.31
CA ARG A 132 -11.78 7.03 -14.99
C ARG A 132 -10.75 7.65 -14.05
N CYS A 133 -9.58 8.05 -14.56
CA CYS A 133 -8.57 8.75 -13.77
C CYS A 133 -9.07 10.12 -13.31
N GLU A 134 -9.76 10.87 -14.17
CA GLU A 134 -10.33 12.17 -13.85
C GLU A 134 -11.47 12.06 -12.83
N ILE A 135 -12.38 11.10 -12.99
CA ILE A 135 -13.42 10.80 -11.99
C ILE A 135 -12.77 10.48 -10.63
N ASN A 136 -11.75 9.62 -10.60
CA ASN A 136 -11.06 9.27 -9.37
C ASN A 136 -10.33 10.46 -8.73
N ARG A 137 -9.77 11.35 -9.55
CA ARG A 137 -9.15 12.60 -9.08
C ARG A 137 -10.18 13.52 -8.43
N ASN A 138 -11.33 13.70 -9.07
CA ASN A 138 -12.45 14.50 -8.55
C ASN A 138 -13.09 13.88 -7.31
N ASN A 139 -13.14 12.55 -7.20
CA ASN A 139 -13.57 11.89 -5.97
C ASN A 139 -12.55 12.07 -4.85
N ARG A 140 -11.25 12.03 -5.17
CA ARG A 140 -10.19 12.23 -4.18
C ARG A 140 -10.13 13.67 -3.68
N SER A 141 -10.44 14.68 -4.49
CA SER A 141 -10.48 16.09 -4.06
C SER A 141 -11.62 16.38 -3.08
N LYS A 142 -12.68 15.56 -3.09
CA LYS A 142 -13.80 15.63 -2.13
C LYS A 142 -13.53 14.90 -0.81
N LEU A 143 -12.37 14.29 -0.62
CA LEU A 143 -12.04 13.59 0.62
C LEU A 143 -11.80 14.61 1.74
N SER A 144 -12.76 14.71 2.66
CA SER A 144 -12.76 15.67 3.77
C SER A 144 -12.32 15.08 5.11
N VAL A 145 -12.35 13.76 5.28
CA VAL A 145 -11.92 13.07 6.51
C VAL A 145 -10.52 12.48 6.27
N LEU A 146 -9.50 13.12 6.84
CA LEU A 146 -8.10 12.75 6.65
C LEU A 146 -7.50 12.17 7.93
N HIS A 147 -6.79 11.05 7.85
CA HIS A 147 -6.08 10.49 9.00
C HIS A 147 -4.64 11.04 9.09
N ASN A 148 -4.03 10.98 10.28
CA ASN A 148 -2.66 11.46 10.56
C ASN A 148 -1.60 10.35 10.66
N GLN A 149 -1.97 9.09 10.42
CA GLN A 149 -1.08 7.93 10.65
C GLN A 149 0.07 7.74 9.65
N GLY A 150 0.14 8.55 8.58
CA GLY A 150 1.19 8.41 7.57
C GLY A 150 1.29 6.99 6.99
N SER A 151 2.50 6.42 7.02
CA SER A 151 2.78 5.06 6.51
C SER A 151 2.47 3.93 7.50
N ARG A 152 2.08 4.26 8.73
CA ARG A 152 1.77 3.27 9.76
C ARG A 152 0.44 2.60 9.46
N ALA A 153 0.41 1.27 9.55
CA ALA A 153 -0.83 0.51 9.41
C ALA A 153 -1.74 0.73 10.62
N PHE A 154 -3.05 0.93 10.40
CA PHE A 154 -4.01 1.11 11.50
C PHE A 154 -4.03 -0.08 12.46
N VAL A 155 -3.88 -1.30 11.95
CA VAL A 155 -3.84 -2.54 12.75
C VAL A 155 -2.73 -2.49 13.80
N THR A 156 -1.56 -1.92 13.48
CA THR A 156 -0.46 -1.83 14.46
C THR A 156 -0.67 -0.73 15.48
N LEU A 157 -1.37 0.35 15.11
CA LEU A 157 -1.79 1.35 16.09
C LEU A 157 -2.87 0.81 17.02
N LEU A 158 -3.89 0.16 16.46
CA LEU A 158 -4.97 -0.42 17.23
C LEU A 158 -4.42 -1.40 18.28
N ASN A 159 -3.57 -2.34 17.87
CA ASN A 159 -2.95 -3.30 18.79
C ASN A 159 -2.16 -2.63 19.92
N GLU A 160 -1.33 -1.63 19.61
CA GLU A 160 -0.56 -0.90 20.64
C GLU A 160 -1.48 -0.15 21.63
N LEU A 161 -2.59 0.42 21.15
CA LEU A 161 -3.55 1.11 22.01
C LEU A 161 -4.35 0.13 22.87
N GLU A 162 -4.77 -1.01 22.32
CA GLU A 162 -5.50 -2.06 23.04
C GLU A 162 -4.62 -2.71 24.12
N GLU A 163 -3.35 -3.00 23.82
CA GLU A 163 -2.37 -3.49 24.79
C GLU A 163 -2.17 -2.49 25.94
N LYS A 164 -2.08 -1.19 25.62
CA LYS A 164 -1.92 -0.13 26.63
C LYS A 164 -3.19 0.07 27.47
N ALA A 165 -4.36 -0.04 26.87
CA ALA A 165 -5.64 0.12 27.55
C ALA A 165 -6.08 -1.14 28.32
N GLY A 166 -5.48 -2.30 28.02
CA GLY A 166 -5.90 -3.59 28.58
C GLY A 166 -7.29 -4.03 28.11
N LYS A 167 -7.81 -3.45 27.03
CA LYS A 167 -9.13 -3.76 26.47
C LYS A 167 -9.16 -3.56 24.97
N GLN A 168 -10.13 -4.21 24.31
CA GLN A 168 -10.44 -3.95 22.92
C GLN A 168 -11.03 -2.55 22.76
N LEU A 169 -10.64 -1.84 21.69
CA LEU A 169 -11.17 -0.52 21.38
C LEU A 169 -12.24 -0.63 20.29
N ASP A 170 -13.30 0.15 20.45
CA ASP A 170 -14.27 0.32 19.38
C ASP A 170 -13.81 1.38 18.34
N LYS A 171 -14.63 1.59 17.31
CA LYS A 171 -14.32 2.55 16.24
C LYS A 171 -14.36 4.01 16.71
N ILE A 172 -15.18 4.32 17.71
CA ILE A 172 -15.33 5.68 18.26
C ILE A 172 -14.08 6.00 19.08
N GLU A 173 -13.64 5.09 19.95
CA GLU A 173 -12.42 5.24 20.74
C GLU A 173 -11.16 5.30 19.88
N PHE A 174 -11.13 4.55 18.76
CA PHE A 174 -10.00 4.54 17.84
C PHE A 174 -9.93 5.76 16.89
N PHE A 175 -11.02 6.52 16.74
CA PHE A 175 -11.08 7.62 15.78
C PHE A 175 -10.19 8.82 16.17
N PRO A 176 -10.25 9.38 17.39
CA PRO A 176 -9.39 10.49 17.79
C PRO A 176 -7.88 10.19 17.65
N PRO A 177 -7.35 9.02 18.09
CA PRO A 177 -5.94 8.68 17.88
C PRO A 177 -5.46 8.70 16.43
N THR A 178 -6.38 8.56 15.46
CA THR A 178 -6.07 8.50 14.03
C THR A 178 -6.38 9.79 13.26
N HIS A 179 -7.11 10.73 13.85
CA HIS A 179 -7.60 11.96 13.19
C HIS A 179 -7.40 13.23 14.01
N CYS A 180 -6.79 13.12 15.19
CA CYS A 180 -6.48 14.24 16.07
C CYS A 180 -5.03 14.12 16.57
N THR A 181 -4.33 15.25 16.64
CA THR A 181 -2.97 15.34 17.20
C THR A 181 -2.95 16.54 18.14
N ASP A 182 -2.58 16.31 19.40
CA ASP A 182 -2.47 17.35 20.43
C ASP A 182 -3.73 18.23 20.54
N GLY A 183 -4.91 17.59 20.47
CA GLY A 183 -6.22 18.27 20.53
C GLY A 183 -6.65 18.94 19.24
N LYS A 184 -5.81 18.93 18.19
CA LYS A 184 -6.13 19.48 16.87
C LYS A 184 -6.57 18.39 15.90
N TRP A 185 -7.81 18.49 15.44
CA TRP A 185 -8.34 17.64 14.37
C TRP A 185 -7.63 17.91 13.04
N THR A 186 -7.43 16.85 12.26
CA THR A 186 -6.81 16.92 10.93
C THR A 186 -7.64 17.74 9.95
N THR A 187 -8.96 17.71 10.07
CA THR A 187 -9.92 18.56 9.36
C THR A 187 -11.09 18.91 10.28
N SER A 188 -11.79 20.01 10.00
CA SER A 188 -13.02 20.37 10.71
C SER A 188 -14.11 19.29 10.58
N GLU A 189 -14.16 18.63 9.43
CA GLU A 189 -15.09 17.52 9.20
C GLU A 189 -14.84 16.33 10.15
N CYS A 190 -13.58 16.04 10.51
CA CYS A 190 -13.27 14.99 11.49
C CYS A 190 -13.91 15.30 12.84
N GLU A 191 -13.82 16.55 13.29
CA GLU A 191 -14.42 17.01 14.54
C GLU A 191 -15.94 16.90 14.51
N VAL A 192 -16.57 17.50 13.49
CA VAL A 192 -18.03 17.51 13.33
C VAL A 192 -18.58 16.08 13.35
N ARG A 193 -17.96 15.16 12.60
CA ARG A 193 -18.39 13.76 12.58
C ARG A 193 -18.21 13.09 13.92
N TYR A 194 -17.06 13.27 14.57
CA TYR A 194 -16.81 12.64 15.86
C TYR A 194 -17.82 13.11 16.92
N VAL A 195 -18.02 14.42 17.04
CA VAL A 195 -18.99 15.04 17.97
C VAL A 195 -20.41 14.53 17.68
N SER A 196 -20.81 14.47 16.41
CA SER A 196 -22.15 13.99 16.05
C SER A 196 -22.42 12.54 16.46
N ILE A 197 -21.38 11.70 16.54
CA ILE A 197 -21.52 10.29 16.91
C ILE A 197 -21.59 10.11 18.42
N ILE A 198 -20.84 10.90 19.21
CA ILE A 198 -20.80 10.76 20.67
C ILE A 198 -21.96 11.47 21.39
N MET A 199 -22.72 12.31 20.69
CA MET A 199 -23.89 13.03 21.22
C MET A 199 -25.22 12.30 20.99
N ILE A 200 -25.18 11.06 20.48
CA ILE A 200 -26.33 10.15 20.31
C ILE A 200 -26.33 9.15 21.47
#